data_AF-A0A9P8IX15-F1
#
_entry.id   AF-A0A9P8IX15-F1
#
_cell.length_a   1.000
_cell.length_b   1.000
_cell.length_c   1.000
_cell.angle_alpha   90.00
_cell.angle_beta   90.00
_cell.angle_gamma   90.00
#
_symmetry.space_group_name_H-M   'P 1'
#
loop_
_entity.id
_entity.type
_entity.pdbx_description
1 polymer ?
#
loop_
_entity_poly.entity_id
_entity_poly.type
_entity_poly.pdbx_seq_one_letter_code
_entity_poly.pdbx_strand_id
1 'polypeptide(L)'
;MSQNRPSAFSSLRMGEVIREKVQDGLTGETKEMQYTQCKIVGNGSFGVVFQTKLSPSGEDAAIKRVLQDKRFKNRELQIMRIVRHPNIVELKAFYYSNGDRKDEVYLNLVLEFVPETVYRASRYFNKMKTTMPILEVKLYIYQLFRSLAYIHSQGICH
;
A
#
# COMPACT_ATOMS: atom_id res chain seq x y z
N MET A 1 -13.00 -8.06 -25.71
CA MET A 1 -13.95 -7.87 -24.60
C MET A 1 -13.43 -6.74 -23.74
N SER A 2 -14.20 -5.66 -23.60
CA SER A 2 -13.74 -4.35 -23.11
C SER A 2 -13.36 -4.40 -21.63
N GLN A 3 -12.12 -4.01 -21.34
CA GLN A 3 -11.65 -3.80 -19.97
C GLN A 3 -12.29 -2.52 -19.41
N ASN A 4 -13.24 -2.68 -18.50
CA ASN A 4 -13.78 -1.57 -17.71
C ASN A 4 -12.66 -1.02 -16.81
N ARG A 5 -12.20 0.21 -17.12
CA ARG A 5 -11.31 0.98 -16.24
C ARG A 5 -12.13 1.51 -15.05
N PRO A 6 -11.66 1.39 -13.80
CA PRO A 6 -12.33 1.98 -12.65
C PRO A 6 -12.25 3.51 -12.71
N SER A 7 -13.39 4.20 -12.61
CA SER A 7 -13.52 5.61 -13.02
C SER A 7 -12.94 6.62 -12.03
N ALA A 8 -13.06 6.39 -10.71
CA ALA A 8 -12.75 7.43 -9.71
C ALA A 8 -11.27 7.84 -9.61
N PHE A 9 -10.32 6.95 -9.89
CA PHE A 9 -8.88 7.27 -9.84
C PHE A 9 -8.24 7.45 -11.23
N SER A 10 -8.93 7.03 -12.30
CA SER A 10 -8.38 7.09 -13.67
C SER A 10 -8.68 8.43 -14.38
N SER A 11 -9.57 9.25 -13.81
CA SER A 11 -9.95 10.57 -14.34
C SER A 11 -9.31 11.77 -13.62
N LEU A 12 -8.51 11.54 -12.57
CA LEU A 12 -7.92 12.62 -11.79
C LEU A 12 -6.88 13.39 -12.62
N ARG A 13 -7.09 14.70 -12.75
CA ARG A 13 -6.14 15.57 -13.44
C ARG A 13 -4.90 15.77 -12.56
N MET A 14 -3.73 15.92 -13.19
CA MET A 14 -2.52 16.33 -12.47
C MET A 14 -2.79 17.63 -11.70
N GLY A 15 -2.63 17.59 -10.37
CA GLY A 15 -2.84 18.75 -9.49
C GLY A 15 -4.21 18.82 -8.80
N GLU A 16 -5.14 17.91 -9.07
CA GLU A 16 -6.41 17.83 -8.33
C GLU A 16 -6.17 17.31 -6.91
N VAL A 17 -6.65 18.05 -5.91
CA VAL A 17 -6.55 17.70 -4.50
C VAL A 17 -7.79 16.91 -4.10
N ILE A 18 -7.59 15.64 -3.74
CA ILE A 18 -8.64 14.81 -3.16
C ILE A 18 -8.62 14.99 -1.65
N ARG A 19 -9.81 15.10 -1.06
CA ARG A 19 -10.02 15.16 0.38
C ARG A 19 -10.86 13.98 0.81
N GLU A 20 -10.35 13.20 1.74
CA GLU A 20 -11.04 12.03 2.28
C GLU A 20 -11.09 12.11 3.80
N LYS A 21 -12.21 11.67 4.37
CA LYS A 21 -12.34 11.44 5.82
C LYS A 21 -11.84 10.04 6.12
N VAL A 22 -10.69 9.94 6.77
CA VAL A 22 -9.97 8.68 6.98
C VAL A 22 -9.90 8.32 8.46
N GLN A 23 -9.65 7.05 8.75
CA GLN A 23 -9.29 6.57 10.09
C GLN A 23 -7.77 6.43 10.18
N ASP A 24 -7.19 6.98 11.25
CA ASP A 24 -5.77 6.82 11.55
C ASP A 24 -5.41 5.34 11.70
N GLY A 25 -4.28 4.92 11.12
CA GLY A 25 -3.87 3.51 11.12
C GLY A 25 -3.58 2.98 12.51
N LEU A 26 -3.10 3.83 13.42
CA LEU A 26 -2.74 3.46 14.78
C LEU A 26 -3.90 3.71 15.75
N THR A 27 -4.37 4.95 15.84
CA THR A 27 -5.37 5.33 16.85
C THR A 27 -6.79 4.97 16.45
N GLY A 28 -7.06 4.82 15.15
CA GLY A 28 -8.42 4.66 14.61
C GLY A 28 -9.25 5.95 14.67
N GLU A 29 -8.68 7.05 15.16
CA GLU A 29 -9.35 8.34 15.20
C GLU A 29 -9.62 8.85 13.79
N THR A 30 -10.72 9.57 13.65
CA THR A 30 -11.11 10.10 12.36
C THR A 30 -10.42 11.43 12.10
N LYS A 31 -9.75 11.56 10.94
CA LYS A 31 -9.09 12.79 10.49
C LYS A 31 -9.37 13.05 9.02
N GLU A 32 -9.25 14.31 8.60
CA GLU A 32 -9.20 14.63 7.17
C GLU A 32 -7.81 14.38 6.62
N MET A 33 -7.73 13.79 5.44
CA MET A 33 -6.49 13.59 4.70
C MET A 33 -6.64 14.14 3.30
N GLN A 34 -5.59 14.83 2.85
CA GLN A 34 -5.54 15.40 1.50
C GLN A 34 -4.39 14.75 0.74
N TYR A 35 -4.65 14.39 -0.51
CA TYR A 35 -3.62 13.84 -1.37
C TYR A 35 -3.86 14.21 -2.83
N THR A 36 -2.79 14.12 -3.62
CA THR A 36 -2.75 14.50 -5.03
C THR A 36 -2.06 13.42 -5.84
N GLN A 37 -2.06 13.55 -7.17
CA GLN A 37 -1.23 12.75 -8.09
C GLN A 37 -1.40 11.24 -7.90
N CYS A 38 -2.48 10.64 -8.39
CA CYS A 38 -2.68 9.19 -8.29
C CYS A 38 -2.14 8.48 -9.53
N LYS A 39 -1.05 7.71 -9.38
CA LYS A 39 -0.46 6.87 -10.44
C LYS A 39 -0.57 5.41 -10.09
N ILE A 40 -1.08 4.57 -10.99
CA ILE A 40 -1.08 3.11 -10.78
C ILE A 40 0.37 2.60 -10.81
N VAL A 41 0.78 1.92 -9.73
CA VAL A 41 2.11 1.32 -9.58
C VAL A 41 2.08 -0.19 -9.41
N GLY A 42 0.91 -0.76 -9.11
CA GLY A 42 0.70 -2.20 -9.03
C GLY A 42 -0.73 -2.58 -9.36
N ASN A 43 -0.90 -3.71 -10.05
CA ASN A 43 -2.20 -4.30 -10.34
C ASN A 43 -2.07 -5.81 -10.07
N GLY A 44 -2.87 -6.32 -9.14
CA GLY A 44 -2.85 -7.72 -8.75
C GLY A 44 -4.27 -8.26 -8.55
N SER A 45 -4.37 -9.55 -8.28
CA SER A 45 -5.65 -10.26 -8.18
C SER A 45 -6.59 -9.68 -7.10
N PHE A 46 -6.04 -9.06 -6.06
CA PHE A 46 -6.79 -8.56 -4.92
C PHE A 46 -7.12 -7.05 -4.98
N GLY A 47 -6.57 -6.33 -5.95
CA GLY A 47 -6.78 -4.89 -6.05
C GLY A 47 -5.70 -4.13 -6.81
N VAL A 48 -5.81 -2.81 -6.74
CA VAL A 48 -4.93 -1.87 -7.46
C VAL A 48 -4.19 -1.00 -6.43
N VAL A 49 -2.91 -0.76 -6.68
CA VAL A 49 -2.06 0.10 -5.85
C VAL A 49 -1.76 1.38 -6.61
N PHE A 50 -2.05 2.51 -5.96
CA PHE A 50 -1.76 3.85 -6.47
C PHE A 50 -0.62 4.47 -5.65
N GLN A 51 0.37 5.04 -6.31
CA GLN A 51 1.26 6.02 -5.68
C GLN A 51 0.53 7.36 -5.63
N THR A 52 0.64 8.06 -4.51
CA THR A 52 0.05 9.38 -4.28
C THR A 52 0.99 10.27 -3.47
N LYS A 53 0.69 11.57 -3.42
CA LYS A 53 1.44 12.55 -2.63
C LYS A 53 0.53 13.21 -1.61
N LEU A 54 0.85 13.02 -0.33
CA LEU A 54 0.10 13.57 0.81
C LEU A 54 0.31 15.09 0.92
N SER A 55 -0.73 15.81 1.34
CA SER A 55 -0.69 17.25 1.61
C SER A 55 -1.10 17.51 3.07
N PRO A 56 -0.42 18.42 3.79
CA PRO A 56 0.60 19.37 3.31
C PRO A 56 2.04 18.83 3.34
N SER A 57 2.28 17.61 3.85
CA SER A 57 3.65 17.09 4.06
C SER A 57 4.46 16.91 2.78
N GLY A 58 3.81 16.70 1.63
CA GLY A 58 4.48 16.36 0.37
C GLY A 58 5.06 14.95 0.35
N GLU A 59 4.74 14.11 1.35
CA GLU A 59 5.25 12.74 1.46
C GLU A 59 4.59 11.82 0.42
N ASP A 60 5.36 10.93 -0.21
CA ASP A 60 4.80 9.89 -1.07
C ASP A 60 4.12 8.79 -0.22
N ALA A 61 2.96 8.31 -0.67
CA ALA A 61 2.23 7.22 -0.06
C ALA A 61 1.71 6.24 -1.12
N ALA A 62 1.40 5.01 -0.68
CA ALA A 62 0.76 4.00 -1.51
C ALA A 62 -0.68 3.77 -1.03
N ILE A 63 -1.67 3.93 -1.91
CA ILE A 63 -3.05 3.57 -1.63
C ILE A 63 -3.34 2.21 -2.27
N LYS A 64 -3.47 1.17 -1.45
CA LYS A 64 -3.95 -0.14 -1.90
C LYS A 64 -5.48 -0.17 -1.81
N ARG A 65 -6.14 -0.17 -2.96
CA ARG A 65 -7.60 -0.24 -3.08
C ARG A 65 -8.03 -1.68 -3.36
N VAL A 66 -8.80 -2.26 -2.45
CA VAL A 66 -9.32 -3.63 -2.54
C VAL A 66 -10.85 -3.63 -2.47
N LEU A 67 -11.50 -4.52 -3.21
CA LEU A 67 -12.95 -4.69 -3.10
C LEU A 67 -13.28 -5.30 -1.73
N GLN A 68 -14.18 -4.68 -0.99
CA GLN A 68 -14.56 -5.10 0.35
C GLN A 68 -15.88 -5.89 0.31
N ASP A 69 -15.83 -7.16 0.68
CA ASP A 69 -17.04 -7.90 1.04
C ASP A 69 -17.55 -7.37 2.39
N LYS A 70 -18.76 -6.79 2.39
CA LYS A 70 -19.40 -6.20 3.58
C LYS A 70 -19.66 -7.22 4.70
N ARG A 71 -19.68 -8.53 4.37
CA ARG A 71 -19.96 -9.61 5.32
C ARG A 71 -18.75 -10.01 6.16
N PHE A 72 -17.55 -9.66 5.73
CA PHE A 72 -16.31 -10.11 6.36
C PHE A 72 -15.41 -8.94 6.73
N LYS A 73 -14.70 -9.08 7.85
CA LYS A 73 -13.60 -8.15 8.18
C LYS A 73 -12.42 -8.44 7.26
N ASN A 74 -11.73 -7.38 6.85
CA ASN A 74 -10.51 -7.53 6.06
C ASN A 74 -9.34 -7.91 6.96
N ARG A 75 -8.80 -9.13 6.79
CA ARG A 75 -7.67 -9.64 7.59
C ARG A 75 -6.40 -8.80 7.43
N GLU A 76 -6.15 -8.26 6.24
CA GLU A 76 -4.99 -7.40 5.98
C GLU A 76 -5.06 -6.13 6.83
N LEU A 77 -6.20 -5.44 6.86
CA LEU A 77 -6.40 -4.28 7.74
C LEU A 77 -6.20 -4.64 9.22
N GLN A 78 -6.75 -5.77 9.67
CA GLN A 78 -6.62 -6.18 11.07
C GLN A 78 -5.17 -6.40 11.48
N ILE A 79 -4.38 -7.06 10.62
CA ILE A 79 -2.94 -7.29 10.84
C ILE A 79 -2.18 -5.96 10.80
N MET A 80 -2.42 -5.13 9.77
CA MET A 80 -1.71 -3.87 9.56
C MET A 80 -1.90 -2.86 10.71
N ARG A 81 -2.99 -2.96 11.47
CA ARG A 81 -3.24 -2.13 12.66
C ARG A 81 -2.45 -2.52 13.91
N ILE A 82 -1.94 -3.75 13.97
CA ILE A 82 -1.22 -4.27 15.15
C ILE A 82 0.27 -4.45 14.91
N VAL A 83 0.71 -4.55 13.65
CA VAL A 83 2.12 -4.66 13.30
C VAL A 83 2.77 -3.27 13.18
N ARG A 84 3.88 -3.07 13.89
CA ARG A 84 4.71 -1.87 13.82
C ARG A 84 6.16 -2.23 14.00
N HIS A 85 6.93 -2.18 12.92
CA HIS A 85 8.33 -2.57 12.92
C HIS A 85 9.07 -1.83 11.79
N PRO A 86 10.33 -1.39 11.98
CA PRO A 86 11.09 -0.64 10.97
C PRO A 86 11.36 -1.39 9.66
N ASN A 87 11.10 -2.70 9.61
CA ASN A 87 11.23 -3.53 8.41
C ASN A 87 9.87 -4.04 7.88
N ILE A 88 8.77 -3.37 8.25
CA ILE A 88 7.40 -3.61 7.78
C ILE A 88 6.81 -2.25 7.41
N VAL A 89 6.15 -2.19 6.25
CA VAL A 89 5.53 -0.94 5.79
C VAL A 89 4.47 -0.46 6.78
N GLU A 90 4.43 0.84 7.03
CA GLU A 90 3.49 1.42 7.98
C GLU A 90 2.10 1.64 7.35
N LEU A 91 1.04 1.31 8.09
CA LEU A 91 -0.33 1.75 7.81
C LEU A 91 -0.53 3.16 8.37
N LYS A 92 -0.54 4.17 7.49
CA LYS A 92 -0.75 5.58 7.88
C LYS A 92 -2.23 5.87 8.17
N ALA A 93 -3.12 5.34 7.34
CA ALA A 93 -4.56 5.53 7.46
C ALA A 93 -5.33 4.49 6.64
N PHE A 94 -6.64 4.41 6.84
CA PHE A 94 -7.53 3.66 5.95
C PHE A 94 -8.90 4.31 5.87
N TYR A 95 -9.62 4.05 4.77
CA TYR A 95 -10.98 4.55 4.56
C TYR A 95 -11.74 3.68 3.57
N TYR A 96 -13.07 3.81 3.60
CA TYR A 96 -13.97 3.12 2.66
C TYR A 96 -14.47 4.09 1.61
N SER A 97 -14.56 3.63 0.36
CA SER A 97 -15.14 4.41 -0.74
C SER A 97 -16.11 3.57 -1.56
N ASN A 98 -17.14 4.20 -2.12
CA ASN A 98 -18.09 3.50 -2.98
C ASN A 98 -17.47 3.25 -4.38
N GLY A 99 -17.89 2.15 -5.00
CA GLY A 99 -17.57 1.81 -6.37
C GLY A 99 -18.47 2.48 -7.40
N ASP A 100 -18.19 2.20 -8.68
CA ASP A 100 -19.01 2.67 -9.79
C ASP A 100 -20.36 1.93 -9.84
N ARG A 101 -20.39 0.67 -9.35
CA ARG A 101 -21.62 -0.11 -9.25
C ARG A 101 -22.28 0.09 -7.90
N LYS A 102 -23.61 0.06 -7.92
CA LYS A 102 -24.43 0.01 -6.70
C LYS A 102 -23.97 -1.17 -5.84
N ASP A 103 -23.80 -0.90 -4.55
CA ASP A 103 -23.34 -1.82 -3.51
C ASP A 103 -21.85 -2.20 -3.49
N GLU A 104 -21.05 -1.80 -4.48
CA GLU A 104 -19.59 -1.97 -4.40
C GLU A 104 -19.01 -1.01 -3.36
N VAL A 105 -18.28 -1.56 -2.39
CA VAL A 105 -17.50 -0.80 -1.42
C VAL A 105 -16.06 -1.25 -1.53
N TYR A 106 -15.15 -0.31 -1.51
CA TYR A 106 -13.73 -0.54 -1.53
C TYR A 106 -13.13 -0.13 -0.20
N LEU A 107 -12.19 -0.93 0.29
CA LEU A 107 -11.28 -0.56 1.37
C LEU A 107 -10.00 0.00 0.74
N ASN A 108 -9.59 1.17 1.20
CA ASN A 108 -8.39 1.85 0.77
C ASN A 108 -7.41 1.88 1.96
N LEU A 109 -6.29 1.19 1.83
CA LEU A 109 -5.20 1.21 2.81
C LEU A 109 -4.16 2.24 2.37
N VAL A 110 -3.92 3.27 3.17
CA VAL A 110 -2.88 4.28 2.94
C VAL A 110 -1.62 3.82 3.66
N LEU A 111 -0.61 3.44 2.87
CA LEU A 111 0.63 2.83 3.32
C LEU A 111 1.81 3.76 3.01
N GLU A 112 2.93 3.54 3.72
CA GLU A 112 4.24 4.06 3.28
C GLU A 112 4.53 3.64 1.83
N PHE A 113 5.07 4.56 1.04
CA PHE A 113 5.54 4.25 -0.31
C PHE A 113 7.01 3.85 -0.31
N VAL A 114 7.30 2.62 -0.76
CA VAL A 114 8.68 2.16 -1.00
C VAL A 114 8.93 2.17 -2.51
N PRO A 115 9.94 2.92 -3.00
CA PRO A 115 10.13 3.14 -4.45
C PRO A 115 10.64 1.91 -5.20
N GLU A 116 11.33 1.01 -4.50
CA GLU A 116 11.98 -0.15 -5.07
C GLU A 116 11.59 -1.47 -4.41
N THR A 117 11.88 -2.58 -5.09
CA THR A 117 11.65 -3.93 -4.58
C THR A 117 12.91 -4.76 -4.76
N VAL A 118 13.11 -5.75 -3.89
CA VAL A 118 14.22 -6.72 -4.03
C VAL A 118 14.19 -7.41 -5.39
N TYR A 119 12.99 -7.66 -5.95
CA TYR A 119 12.85 -8.21 -7.30
C TYR A 119 13.43 -7.29 -8.38
N ARG A 120 13.10 -6.00 -8.36
CA ARG A 120 13.64 -5.02 -9.32
C ARG A 120 15.15 -4.84 -9.16
N ALA A 121 15.63 -4.75 -7.91
CA ALA A 121 17.06 -4.68 -7.62
C ALA A 121 17.82 -5.93 -8.13
N SER A 122 17.30 -7.13 -7.87
CA SER A 122 17.86 -8.38 -8.39
C SER A 122 17.88 -8.42 -9.93
N ARG A 123 16.77 -8.01 -10.57
CA ARG A 123 16.68 -7.95 -12.03
C ARG A 123 17.68 -6.96 -12.65
N TYR A 124 17.97 -5.85 -11.98
CA TYR A 124 18.97 -4.88 -12.41
C TYR A 124 20.36 -5.52 -12.52
N PHE A 125 20.84 -6.18 -11.48
CA PHE A 125 22.13 -6.88 -11.50
C PHE A 125 22.17 -8.01 -12.52
N ASN A 126 21.09 -8.81 -12.61
CA ASN A 126 20.97 -9.87 -13.63
C ASN A 126 21.10 -9.31 -15.06
N LYS A 127 20.49 -8.15 -15.35
CA LYS A 127 20.60 -7.50 -16.67
C LYS A 127 22.03 -7.03 -16.97
N MET A 128 22.75 -6.57 -15.95
CA MET A 128 24.15 -6.19 -16.05
C MET A 128 25.10 -7.38 -16.14
N LYS A 129 24.58 -8.62 -16.02
CA LYS A 129 25.38 -9.85 -15.91
C LYS A 129 26.36 -9.80 -14.74
N THR A 130 25.98 -9.10 -13.68
CA THR A 130 26.71 -9.03 -12.41
C THR A 130 25.86 -9.61 -11.29
N THR A 131 26.50 -9.93 -10.17
CA THR A 131 25.80 -10.36 -8.96
C THR A 131 25.51 -9.14 -8.08
N MET A 132 24.41 -9.21 -7.32
CA MET A 132 24.17 -8.26 -6.25
C MET A 132 25.31 -8.34 -5.22
N PRO A 133 25.89 -7.22 -4.79
CA PRO A 133 26.95 -7.22 -3.77
C PRO A 133 26.53 -8.00 -2.52
N ILE A 134 27.44 -8.82 -1.98
CA ILE A 134 27.14 -9.70 -0.84
C ILE A 134 26.65 -8.92 0.39
N LEU A 135 27.12 -7.68 0.57
CA LEU A 135 26.67 -6.82 1.66
C LEU A 135 25.18 -6.46 1.54
N GLU A 136 24.70 -6.13 0.34
CA GLU A 136 23.28 -5.83 0.09
C GLU A 136 22.40 -7.05 0.34
N VAL A 137 22.85 -8.23 -0.10
CA VAL A 137 22.16 -9.50 0.19
C VAL A 137 22.06 -9.72 1.69
N LYS A 138 23.15 -9.54 2.44
CA LYS A 138 23.15 -9.68 3.90
C LYS A 138 22.18 -8.68 4.56
N LEU A 139 22.17 -7.43 4.12
CA LEU A 139 21.27 -6.40 4.66
C LEU A 139 19.80 -6.72 4.41
N TYR A 140 19.42 -7.05 3.17
CA TYR A 140 18.02 -7.41 2.84
C TYR A 140 17.55 -8.64 3.61
N ILE A 141 18.37 -9.69 3.65
CA ILE A 141 18.00 -10.94 4.32
C ILE A 141 17.93 -10.76 5.85
N TYR A 142 18.84 -9.99 6.44
CA TYR A 142 18.78 -9.67 7.86
C TYR A 142 17.51 -8.89 8.22
N GLN A 143 17.17 -7.86 7.45
CA GLN A 143 15.96 -7.06 7.68
C GLN A 143 14.68 -7.89 7.47
N LEU A 144 14.66 -8.77 6.47
CA LEU A 144 13.58 -9.72 6.25
C LEU A 144 13.40 -10.67 7.43
N PHE A 145 14.48 -11.29 7.93
CA PHE A 145 14.36 -12.18 9.08
C PHE A 145 13.97 -11.46 10.36
N ARG A 146 14.36 -10.19 10.54
CA ARG A 146 13.87 -9.37 11.66
C ARG A 146 12.37 -9.11 11.57
N SER A 147 11.83 -8.76 10.39
CA SER A 147 10.39 -8.57 10.24
C SER A 147 9.61 -9.87 10.43
N LEU A 148 10.13 -10.99 9.91
CA LEU A 148 9.55 -12.32 10.12
C LEU A 148 9.53 -12.70 11.60
N ALA A 149 10.65 -12.56 12.30
CA ALA A 149 10.73 -12.84 13.74
C ALA A 149 9.71 -12.00 14.53
N TYR A 150 9.52 -10.74 14.15
CA TYR A 150 8.55 -9.84 14.77
C TYR A 150 7.09 -10.25 14.52
N ILE A 151 6.70 -10.64 13.31
CA ILE A 151 5.31 -11.07 13.05
C ILE A 151 5.04 -12.47 13.60
N HIS A 152 6.04 -13.36 13.58
CA HIS A 152 5.92 -14.71 14.14
C HIS A 152 5.73 -14.68 15.66
N SER A 153 6.39 -13.76 16.37
CA SER A 153 6.17 -13.60 17.83
C SER A 153 4.75 -13.15 18.18
N GLN A 154 4.00 -12.62 17.20
CA GLN A 154 2.58 -12.26 17.32
C GLN A 154 1.63 -13.33 16.76
N GLY A 155 2.15 -14.49 16.36
CA GLY A 155 1.36 -15.57 15.78
C GLY A 155 0.85 -15.30 14.35
N ILE A 156 1.48 -14.36 13.63
CA ILE A 156 1.12 -14.00 12.26
C ILE A 156 2.10 -14.68 11.30
N CYS A 157 1.58 -15.44 10.35
CA CYS A 157 2.33 -15.95 9.20
C CYS A 157 1.98 -15.11 7.97
N HIS A 158 3.00 -14.70 7.21
CA HIS A 158 2.85 -13.99 5.95
C HIS A 158 2.70 -14.99 4.80
#